data_AF-A0A4P5QLF1-F1
#
_entry.id   AF-A0A4P5QLF1-F1
#
_cell.length_a   1.000
_cell.length_b   1.000
_cell.length_c   1.000
_cell.angle_alpha   90.00
_cell.angle_beta   90.00
_cell.angle_gamma   90.00
#
_symmetry.space_group_name_H-M   'P 1'
#
loop_
_entity.id
_entity.type
_entity.pdbx_description
1 polymer ?
#
loop_
_entity_poly.entity_id
_entity_poly.type
_entity_poly.pdbx_seq_one_letter_code
_entity_poly.pdbx_strand_id
1 'polypeptide(L)' 'MENVPYQGQTLTRWRVGNSTFLALPEKGARLMSWTITLGDGSVREVLYWPENANISPLTPQRPSAF' A
#
# COMPACT_ATOMS: atom_id res chain seq x y z
N MET A 1 11.86 8.78 0.51
CA MET A 1 10.53 8.63 -0.08
C MET A 1 10.70 8.71 -1.58
N GLU A 2 10.04 7.83 -2.34
CA GLU A 2 10.16 7.75 -3.79
C GLU A 2 8.80 7.43 -4.43
N ASN A 3 8.59 7.89 -5.67
CA ASN A 3 7.42 7.55 -6.46
C ASN A 3 7.70 6.33 -7.34
N VAL A 4 6.77 5.39 -7.37
CA VAL A 4 6.87 4.12 -8.09
C VAL A 4 5.66 3.99 -9.03
N PRO A 5 5.86 4.02 -10.35
CA PRO A 5 4.77 3.76 -11.29
C PRO A 5 4.37 2.28 -11.25
N TYR A 6 3.07 2.00 -11.12
CA TYR A 6 2.54 0.63 -11.09
C TYR A 6 1.09 0.60 -11.58
N GLN A 7 0.78 -0.23 -12.59
CA GLN A 7 -0.56 -0.39 -13.17
C GLN A 7 -1.27 0.94 -13.49
N GLY A 8 -0.55 1.91 -14.06
CA GLY A 8 -1.10 3.24 -14.38
C GLY A 8 -1.41 4.11 -13.16
N GLN A 9 -0.89 3.75 -11.98
CA GLN A 9 -0.97 4.52 -10.74
C GLN A 9 0.42 4.95 -10.30
N THR A 10 0.47 6.01 -9.49
CA THR A 10 1.71 6.44 -8.82
C THR A 10 1.63 6.02 -7.35
N LEU A 11 2.46 5.05 -6.97
CA LEU A 11 2.60 4.61 -5.59
C LEU A 11 3.74 5.38 -4.94
N THR A 12 3.71 5.45 -3.62
CA THR A 12 4.80 6.04 -2.84
C THR A 12 5.45 4.96 -2.00
N ARG A 13 6.77 4.82 -2.11
CA ARG A 13 7.58 3.92 -1.29
C ARG A 13 8.44 4.70 -0.32
N TRP A 14 8.49 4.25 0.92
CA TRP A 14 9.38 4.85 1.93
C TRP A 14 9.84 3.81 2.93
N ARG A 15 10.94 4.13 3.62
CA ARG A 15 11.55 3.29 4.64
C ARG A 15 11.65 4.08 5.95
N VAL A 16 11.31 3.43 7.05
CA VAL A 16 11.53 3.93 8.43
C VAL A 16 12.16 2.80 9.23
N GLY A 17 13.42 2.99 9.65
CA GLY A 17 14.20 1.92 10.27
C GLY A 17 14.27 0.69 9.36
N ASN A 18 13.83 -0.46 9.88
CA ASN A 18 13.79 -1.72 9.15
C ASN A 18 12.49 -1.97 8.38
N SER A 19 11.51 -1.06 8.49
CA SER A 19 10.23 -1.19 7.79
C SER A 19 10.27 -0.49 6.44
N THR A 20 9.83 -1.19 5.39
CA THR A 20 9.60 -0.64 4.05
C THR A 20 8.11 -0.66 3.76
N PHE A 21 7.58 0.47 3.31
CA PHE A 21 6.16 0.68 3.05
C PHE A 21 5.97 1.05 1.58
N LEU A 22 4.89 0.56 0.99
CA LEU A 22 4.42 0.94 -0.32
C LEU A 22 2.94 1.29 -0.22
N ALA A 23 2.55 2.51 -0.59
CA ALA A 23 1.16 2.95 -0.54
C ALA A 23 0.69 3.53 -1.87
N LEU A 24 -0.63 3.57 -2.04
CA LEU A 24 -1.35 4.24 -3.11
C LEU A 24 -2.07 5.47 -2.53
N PRO A 25 -1.42 6.66 -2.48
CA PRO A 25 -1.97 7.84 -1.82
C PRO A 25 -3.30 8.29 -2.42
N GLU A 26 -3.40 8.27 -3.75
CA GLU A 26 -4.51 8.82 -4.52
C GLU A 26 -5.80 8.00 -4.41
N LYS A 27 -5.75 6.77 -3.88
CA LYS A 27 -6.93 5.91 -3.70
C LYS A 27 -7.15 5.57 -2.23
N GLY A 28 -7.36 6.63 -1.44
CA GLY A 28 -7.69 6.52 -0.01
C GLY A 28 -6.48 6.19 0.86
N ALA A 29 -5.28 6.60 0.45
CA ALA A 29 -4.03 6.37 1.18
C ALA A 29 -3.80 4.89 1.55
N ARG A 30 -4.19 3.97 0.66
CA ARG A 30 -4.11 2.54 0.93
C ARG A 30 -2.66 2.08 1.02
N LEU A 31 -2.30 1.41 2.10
CA LEU A 31 -1.04 0.69 2.20
C LEU A 31 -1.15 -0.61 1.38
N MET A 32 -0.31 -0.73 0.35
CA MET A 32 -0.27 -1.86 -0.58
C MET A 32 0.67 -2.97 -0.11
N SER A 33 1.79 -2.61 0.51
CA SER A 33 2.72 -3.56 1.08
C SER A 33 3.46 -2.96 2.28
N TRP A 34 3.77 -3.81 3.25
CA TRP A 34 4.68 -3.53 4.34
C TRP A 34 5.55 -4.74 4.61
N THR A 35 6.87 -4.56 4.51
CA THR A 35 7.88 -5.56 4.86
C THR A 35 8.82 -5.04 5.93
N ILE A 36 9.38 -5.96 6.73
CA ILE A 36 10.38 -5.70 7.76
C ILE A 36 11.62 -6.54 7.47
N THR A 37 12.79 -5.90 7.38
CA THR A 37 14.07 -6.62 7.35
C THR A 37 14.53 -6.94 8.77
N LEU A 38 14.68 -8.22 9.09
CA LEU A 38 15.12 -8.70 10.39
C LEU A 38 16.65 -8.65 10.51
N GLY A 39 17.16 -8.84 11.73
CA GLY A 39 18.60 -8.70 12.03
C GLY A 39 19.49 -9.73 11.33
N ASP A 40 18.93 -10.87 10.93
CA ASP A 40 19.58 -11.91 10.11
C ASP A 40 19.50 -11.61 8.59
N GLY A 41 18.95 -10.46 8.21
CA GLY A 41 18.73 -10.07 6.82
C GLY A 41 17.49 -10.68 6.16
N SER A 42 16.77 -11.58 6.84
CA SER A 42 15.51 -12.11 6.33
C SER A 42 14.47 -11.01 6.21
N VAL A 43 13.55 -11.16 5.25
CA VAL A 43 12.45 -10.21 5.04
C VAL A 43 11.17 -10.88 5.46
N ARG A 44 10.48 -10.25 6.41
CA ARG A 44 9.14 -10.63 6.82
C ARG A 44 8.12 -9.72 6.17
N GLU A 45 7.13 -10.30 5.53
CA GLU A 45 5.97 -9.56 5.04
C GLU A 45 4.93 -9.42 6.16
N VAL A 46 4.48 -8.18 6.40
CA VAL A 46 3.48 -7.83 7.42
C VAL A 46 2.13 -7.58 6.77
N LEU A 47 2.13 -6.90 5.63
CA LEU A 47 0.95 -6.65 4.82
C LEU A 47 1.29 -6.82 3.35
N TYR A 48 0.41 -7.47 2.62
CA TYR A 48 0.46 -7.61 1.19
C TYR A 48 -0.92 -7.51 0.58
N TRP A 49 -1.03 -6.66 -0.44
CA TRP A 49 -2.19 -6.57 -1.29
C TRP A 49 -1.88 -7.26 -2.63
N PRO A 50 -2.66 -8.27 -3.05
CA PRO A 50 -2.46 -8.95 -4.31
C PRO A 50 -2.48 -7.99 -5.50
N GLU A 51 -1.74 -8.29 -6.56
CA GLU A 51 -1.66 -7.44 -7.77
C GLU A 51 -3.00 -7.32 -8.50
N ASN A 52 -3.88 -8.31 -8.32
CA ASN A 52 -5.22 -8.35 -8.90
C ASN A 52 -6.31 -7.83 -7.95
N ALA A 53 -5.96 -7.37 -6.75
CA ALA A 53 -6.95 -6.94 -5.80
C ALA A 53 -7.59 -5.61 -6.22
N ASN A 54 -8.87 -5.45 -5.90
CA ASN A 54 -9.62 -4.26 -6.29
C ASN A 54 -9.06 -3.01 -5.59
N ILE A 55 -8.33 -2.17 -6.33
CA ILE A 55 -7.78 -0.90 -5.86
C ILE A 55 -8.74 0.28 -6.00
N SER A 56 -10.03 0.04 -6.25
CA SER A 56 -11.01 1.14 -6.29
C SER A 56 -11.02 1.90 -4.97
N PRO A 57 -11.24 3.23 -5.00
CA PRO A 57 -11.34 4.03 -3.80
C PRO A 57 -12.39 3.43 -2.85
N LEU A 58 -12.12 3.52 -1.55
CA LEU A 58 -13.11 3.23 -0.53
C LEU A 58 -14.13 4.38 -0.56
N THR A 59 -15.08 4.34 -1.50
CA THR A 59 -16.19 5.28 -1.51
C THR A 59 -17.10 4.94 -0.34
N PRO A 60 -17.39 5.87 0.58
CA PRO A 60 -18.43 5.64 1.57
C PRO A 60 -19.73 5.34 0.82
N GLN A 61 -20.28 4.14 1.02
CA GLN A 61 -21.63 3.83 0.58
C GLN A 61 -22.56 4.75 1.38
N ARG A 62 -22.98 5.88 0.82
CA ARG A 62 -24.07 6.64 1.43
C ARG A 62 -25.29 5.73 1.38
N PRO A 63 -25.93 5.41 2.51
CA PRO A 63 -27.23 4.77 2.43
C PRO A 63 -28.14 5.71 1.65
N SER A 64 -28.78 5.18 0.60
CA SER A 64 -29.81 5.90 -0.13
C SER A 64 -30.82 6.43 0.89
N ALA A 65 -30.99 7.75 0.95
CA ALA A 65 -32.03 8.34 1.75
C ALA A 65 -33.37 7.77 1.26
N PHE A 66 -34.08 7.10 2.17
CA PHE A 66 -35.46 6.65 1.97
C PHE A 66 -36.39 7.86 1.86
#